data_AF-A0A430QU63-F1
#
_entry.id   AF-A0A430QU63-F1
#
_cell.length_a   1.000
_cell.length_b   1.000
_cell.length_c   1.000
_cell.angle_alpha   90.00
_cell.angle_beta   90.00
_cell.angle_gamma   90.00
#
_symmetry.space_group_name_H-M   'P 1'
#
loop_
_entity.id
_entity.type
_entity.pdbx_description
1 polymer ?
#
loop_
_entity_poly.entity_id
_entity_poly.type
_entity_poly.pdbx_seq_one_letter_code
_entity_poly.pdbx_strand_id
1 'polypeptide(L)'
;MPELPTGDVNILKEKKDFDIAGDHGLMLADAECLRIIYEVLSELDLGDFVIKINHRRLLDGLFSACNVPSDKFVSACSSVDKLDKIPWEDVRRELCEDRGLSPEAADKIGSYVQLTGGLDLVERLESDEHLNNQPSAKAALQEMRLLLDYCKALGIEERISFDLSLARGLDYYTGVIYEAVLKGFTYNPSNSGAELTGSNETNLNSVKNKKSSKKDKKAKEQLEEDSVTPGESMTVGSVAGGGRYDGLVGMFDSSGTRVPCVGFSFGVERLLAIKEALSNSSDKNKCNVRPTETEVMVAGAHKGLIMQRLQCCQLLWNAKIKYCESTGIPLAVVLGESELARNTVKLRDIETREEYEVLYTDLVNKIKEVLSTKYHK
;
A
#
# COMPACT_ATOMS: atom_id res chain seq x y z
N MET A 1 37.27 25.43 -3.08
CA MET A 1 35.98 24.98 -3.64
C MET A 1 35.01 24.92 -2.48
N PRO A 2 33.89 25.66 -2.48
CA PRO A 2 32.88 25.47 -1.44
C PRO A 2 32.11 24.19 -1.75
N GLU A 3 32.00 23.32 -0.74
CA GLU A 3 31.19 22.11 -0.79
C GLU A 3 29.72 22.49 -1.02
N LEU A 4 29.10 21.86 -2.02
CA LEU A 4 27.67 21.97 -2.26
C LEU A 4 26.94 21.27 -1.10
N PRO A 5 25.91 21.90 -0.50
CA PRO A 5 25.12 21.26 0.53
C PRO A 5 24.42 20.03 -0.08
N THR A 6 24.61 18.87 0.54
CA THR A 6 23.79 17.68 0.31
C THR A 6 22.40 18.00 0.82
N GLY A 7 21.55 18.57 -0.03
CA GLY A 7 20.15 18.78 0.28
C GLY A 7 19.51 17.45 0.61
N ASP A 8 18.85 17.38 1.76
CA ASP A 8 17.97 16.27 2.12
C ASP A 8 17.01 16.05 0.94
N VAL A 9 17.09 14.87 0.32
CA VAL A 9 16.14 14.46 -0.70
C VAL A 9 14.81 14.29 0.01
N ASN A 10 13.97 15.32 -0.04
CA ASN A 10 12.58 15.21 0.36
C ASN A 10 11.93 14.16 -0.53
N ILE A 11 11.76 12.94 -0.01
CA ILE A 11 11.01 11.88 -0.67
C ILE A 11 9.55 12.34 -0.67
N LEU A 12 9.09 12.93 -1.78
CA LEU A 12 7.69 13.28 -1.99
C LEU A 12 6.91 11.98 -2.19
N LYS A 13 6.23 11.53 -1.12
CA LYS A 13 5.37 10.35 -1.18
C LYS A 13 3.97 10.71 -1.62
N GLU A 14 3.52 10.16 -2.74
CA GLU A 14 2.15 10.35 -3.20
C GLU A 14 1.15 9.47 -2.44
N LYS A 15 0.07 10.10 -1.97
CA LYS A 15 -1.11 9.46 -1.39
C LYS A 15 -2.34 9.79 -2.23
N LYS A 16 -3.25 8.83 -2.37
CA LYS A 16 -4.57 9.05 -2.99
C LYS A 16 -5.63 8.74 -1.96
N ASP A 17 -6.32 9.79 -1.54
CA ASP A 17 -7.26 9.75 -0.43
C ASP A 17 -8.69 9.79 -0.98
N PHE A 18 -9.58 9.08 -0.31
CA PHE A 18 -11.02 9.11 -0.55
C PHE A 18 -11.74 9.14 0.79
N ASP A 19 -12.68 10.07 0.95
CA ASP A 19 -13.38 10.31 2.20
C ASP A 19 -14.88 10.54 1.97
N ILE A 20 -15.68 9.96 2.87
CA ILE A 20 -17.12 10.19 2.99
C ILE A 20 -17.34 10.96 4.29
N ALA A 21 -17.88 12.17 4.17
CA ALA A 21 -18.26 13.01 5.30
C ALA A 21 -19.78 13.10 5.43
N GLY A 22 -20.28 13.13 6.66
CA GLY A 22 -21.71 13.21 6.99
C GLY A 22 -22.26 11.92 7.60
N ASP A 23 -23.52 12.00 8.05
CA ASP A 23 -24.23 10.86 8.61
C ASP A 23 -24.98 10.11 7.51
N HIS A 24 -24.54 8.88 7.24
CA HIS A 24 -25.07 8.00 6.18
C HIS A 24 -25.61 6.69 6.75
N GLY A 25 -25.91 6.65 8.06
CA GLY A 25 -26.28 5.43 8.76
C GLY A 25 -25.07 4.60 9.23
N LEU A 26 -25.33 3.73 10.19
CA LEU A 26 -24.28 2.97 10.88
C LEU A 26 -23.60 1.96 9.94
N MET A 27 -22.26 2.02 9.88
CA MET A 27 -21.38 1.12 9.11
C MET A 27 -21.53 1.14 7.57
N LEU A 28 -22.49 1.90 7.01
CA LEU A 28 -22.75 1.87 5.56
C LEU A 28 -21.60 2.49 4.77
N ALA A 29 -21.20 3.71 5.13
CA ALA A 29 -20.07 4.39 4.51
C ALA A 29 -18.75 3.63 4.74
N ASP A 30 -18.59 2.99 5.90
CA ASP A 30 -17.44 2.15 6.23
C ASP A 30 -17.34 0.95 5.28
N ALA A 31 -18.46 0.27 5.03
CA ALA A 31 -18.54 -0.86 4.10
C ALA A 31 -18.28 -0.44 2.64
N GLU A 32 -18.76 0.75 2.24
CA GLU A 32 -18.51 1.32 0.92
C GLU A 32 -17.02 1.62 0.71
N CYS A 33 -16.34 2.20 1.70
CA CYS A 33 -14.89 2.38 1.66
C CYS A 33 -14.14 1.05 1.44
N LEU A 34 -14.52 -0.01 2.18
CA LEU A 34 -13.92 -1.34 2.01
C LEU A 34 -14.20 -1.92 0.61
N ARG A 35 -15.38 -1.69 0.06
CA ARG A 35 -15.74 -2.12 -1.29
C ARG A 35 -14.90 -1.41 -2.35
N ILE A 36 -14.69 -0.11 -2.24
CA ILE A 36 -13.84 0.64 -3.18
C ILE A 36 -12.39 0.14 -3.09
N ILE A 37 -11.87 -0.10 -1.88
CA ILE A 37 -10.53 -0.69 -1.72
C ILE A 37 -10.44 -2.05 -2.41
N TYR A 38 -11.43 -2.92 -2.21
CA TYR A 38 -11.52 -4.22 -2.84
C TYR A 38 -11.54 -4.12 -4.38
N GLU A 39 -12.37 -3.24 -4.95
CA GLU A 39 -12.48 -3.06 -6.40
C GLU A 39 -11.15 -2.60 -7.01
N VAL A 40 -10.55 -1.55 -6.45
CA VAL A 40 -9.28 -1.02 -6.94
C VAL A 40 -8.17 -2.07 -6.87
N LEU A 41 -8.02 -2.77 -5.75
CA LEU A 41 -6.97 -3.81 -5.62
C LEU A 41 -7.22 -5.01 -6.54
N SER A 42 -8.48 -5.37 -6.77
CA SER A 42 -8.84 -6.45 -7.70
C SER A 42 -8.58 -6.06 -9.15
N GLU A 43 -8.89 -4.83 -9.55
CA GLU A 43 -8.64 -4.33 -10.91
C GLU A 43 -7.16 -4.09 -11.21
N LEU A 44 -6.36 -3.74 -10.20
CA LEU A 44 -4.91 -3.57 -10.37
C LEU A 44 -4.18 -4.89 -10.61
N ASP A 45 -4.81 -6.04 -10.28
CA ASP A 45 -4.32 -7.40 -10.50
C ASP A 45 -2.87 -7.61 -9.99
N LEU A 46 -2.62 -7.18 -8.75
CA LEU A 46 -1.29 -7.22 -8.13
C LEU A 46 -1.04 -8.53 -7.34
N GLY A 47 -1.85 -9.55 -7.55
CA GLY A 47 -1.83 -10.80 -6.79
C GLY A 47 -2.83 -10.83 -5.63
N ASP A 48 -2.66 -11.82 -4.75
CA ASP A 48 -3.60 -12.06 -3.65
C ASP A 48 -3.49 -10.97 -2.57
N PHE A 49 -4.61 -10.57 -1.98
CA PHE A 49 -4.64 -9.56 -0.92
C PHE A 49 -5.64 -9.89 0.18
N VAL A 50 -5.48 -9.23 1.31
CA VAL A 50 -6.41 -9.24 2.44
C VAL A 50 -6.60 -7.82 2.96
N ILE A 51 -7.82 -7.46 3.31
CA ILE A 51 -8.16 -6.22 4.00
C ILE A 51 -8.44 -6.57 5.44
N LYS A 52 -7.48 -6.25 6.31
CA LYS A 52 -7.61 -6.39 7.76
C LYS A 52 -8.51 -5.29 8.28
N ILE A 53 -9.45 -5.64 9.15
CA ILE A 53 -10.34 -4.69 9.80
C ILE A 53 -10.29 -4.90 11.32
N ASN A 54 -10.46 -3.81 12.08
CA ASN A 54 -10.60 -3.82 13.54
C ASN A 54 -11.38 -2.56 13.96
N HIS A 55 -11.61 -2.39 15.27
CA HIS A 55 -12.34 -1.25 15.80
C HIS A 55 -11.64 -0.60 16.99
N ARG A 56 -11.45 0.72 16.96
CA ARG A 56 -10.75 1.48 18.01
C ARG A 56 -11.37 1.32 19.40
N ARG A 57 -12.71 1.36 19.49
CA ARG A 57 -13.44 1.15 20.76
C ARG A 57 -13.37 -0.30 21.25
N LEU A 58 -13.14 -1.26 20.35
CA LEU A 58 -12.93 -2.65 20.75
C LEU A 58 -11.56 -2.81 21.41
N LEU A 59 -10.51 -2.22 20.83
CA LEU A 59 -9.19 -2.16 21.47
C LEU A 59 -9.27 -1.53 22.85
N ASP A 60 -9.99 -0.41 23.00
CA ASP A 60 -10.19 0.24 24.31
C ASP A 60 -10.84 -0.69 25.35
N GLY A 61 -11.93 -1.36 24.97
CA GLY A 61 -12.62 -2.31 25.84
C GLY A 61 -11.79 -3.55 26.15
N LEU A 62 -11.03 -4.07 25.18
CA LEU A 62 -10.14 -5.24 25.34
C LEU A 62 -9.04 -4.95 26.34
N PHE A 63 -8.35 -3.81 26.21
CA PHE A 63 -7.27 -3.43 27.10
C PHE A 63 -7.82 -3.14 28.51
N SER A 64 -9.00 -2.53 28.60
CA SER A 64 -9.71 -2.35 29.88
C SER A 64 -10.05 -3.69 30.55
N ALA A 65 -10.54 -4.68 29.78
CA ALA A 65 -10.80 -6.04 30.28
C ALA A 65 -9.51 -6.77 30.73
N CYS A 66 -8.36 -6.41 30.15
CA CYS A 66 -7.06 -6.92 30.54
C CYS A 66 -6.43 -6.19 31.75
N ASN A 67 -7.15 -5.25 32.38
CA ASN A 67 -6.68 -4.39 33.47
C ASN A 67 -5.52 -3.47 33.08
N VAL A 68 -5.47 -3.02 31.82
CA VAL A 68 -4.49 -2.03 31.37
C VAL A 68 -4.94 -0.63 31.84
N PRO A 69 -4.09 0.13 32.54
CA PRO A 69 -4.38 1.52 32.90
C PRO A 69 -4.60 2.39 31.66
N SER A 70 -5.58 3.31 31.72
CA SER A 70 -5.97 4.14 30.58
C SER A 70 -4.83 5.04 30.06
N ASP A 71 -3.92 5.49 30.93
CA ASP A 71 -2.74 6.27 30.58
C ASP A 71 -1.69 5.46 29.79
N LYS A 72 -1.73 4.11 29.89
CA LYS A 72 -0.86 3.19 29.15
C LYS A 72 -1.50 2.64 27.88
N PHE A 73 -2.76 2.97 27.60
CA PHE A 73 -3.51 2.43 26.47
C PHE A 73 -2.79 2.65 25.12
N VAL A 74 -2.40 3.89 24.83
CA VAL A 74 -1.80 4.26 23.53
C VAL A 74 -0.44 3.59 23.36
N SER A 75 0.38 3.58 24.41
CA SER A 75 1.72 2.99 24.36
C SER A 75 1.67 1.46 24.25
N ALA A 76 0.70 0.81 24.89
CA ALA A 76 0.48 -0.62 24.79
C ALA A 76 -0.05 -1.02 23.39
N CYS A 77 -0.96 -0.24 22.81
CA CYS A 77 -1.40 -0.47 21.43
C CYS A 77 -0.27 -0.27 20.42
N SER A 78 0.63 0.70 20.64
CA SER A 78 1.83 0.87 19.81
C SER A 78 2.77 -0.35 19.85
N SER A 79 2.81 -1.10 20.96
CA SER A 79 3.56 -2.36 21.04
C SER A 79 2.83 -3.49 20.29
N VAL A 80 1.50 -3.59 20.45
CA VAL A 80 0.66 -4.58 19.73
C VAL A 80 0.69 -4.38 18.22
N ASP A 81 0.74 -3.13 17.75
CA ASP A 81 0.84 -2.78 16.32
C ASP A 81 2.11 -3.31 15.64
N LYS A 82 3.11 -3.73 16.42
CA LYS A 82 4.36 -4.35 15.91
C LYS A 82 4.25 -5.87 15.72
N LEU A 83 3.11 -6.50 16.08
CA LEU A 83 2.88 -7.92 15.83
C LEU A 83 2.87 -8.27 14.34
N ASP A 84 2.77 -7.26 13.47
CA ASP A 84 2.95 -7.41 12.03
C ASP A 84 4.41 -7.72 11.63
N LYS A 85 5.38 -7.44 12.51
CA LYS A 85 6.82 -7.48 12.23
C LYS A 85 7.62 -8.34 13.17
N ILE A 86 7.21 -8.43 14.44
CA ILE A 86 7.94 -9.16 15.47
C ILE A 86 7.04 -10.20 16.16
N PRO A 87 7.62 -11.33 16.61
CA PRO A 87 6.87 -12.37 17.32
C PRO A 87 6.20 -11.86 18.60
N TRP A 88 5.13 -12.55 19.02
CA TRP A 88 4.41 -12.25 20.25
C TRP A 88 5.32 -12.19 21.49
N GLU A 89 6.32 -13.06 21.61
CA GLU A 89 7.23 -13.07 22.76
C GLU A 89 8.01 -11.76 22.92
N ASP A 90 8.37 -11.13 21.80
CA ASP A 90 9.07 -9.84 21.81
C ASP A 90 8.12 -8.70 22.15
N VAL A 91 6.88 -8.73 21.62
CA VAL A 91 5.84 -7.76 21.97
C VAL A 91 5.46 -7.87 23.44
N ARG A 92 5.29 -9.10 23.96
CA ARG A 92 5.03 -9.37 25.36
C ARG A 92 6.13 -8.82 26.25
N ARG A 93 7.39 -9.01 25.87
CA ARG A 93 8.55 -8.45 26.58
C ARG A 93 8.48 -6.92 26.60
N GLU A 94 8.21 -6.27 25.46
CA GLU A 94 8.03 -4.82 25.38
C GLU A 94 6.88 -4.31 26.28
N LEU A 95 5.74 -5.00 26.28
CA LEU A 95 4.59 -4.67 27.13
C LEU A 95 4.95 -4.71 28.62
N CYS A 96 5.73 -5.70 29.05
CA CYS A 96 6.15 -5.84 30.45
C CYS A 96 7.30 -4.90 30.82
N GLU A 97 8.39 -4.91 30.06
CA GLU A 97 9.65 -4.23 30.39
C GLU A 97 9.60 -2.73 30.08
N ASP A 98 9.09 -2.35 28.90
CA ASP A 98 9.12 -0.96 28.43
C ASP A 98 7.83 -0.19 28.76
N ARG A 99 6.69 -0.88 28.77
CA ARG A 99 5.38 -0.27 29.08
C ARG A 99 4.96 -0.47 30.54
N GLY A 100 5.65 -1.35 31.27
CA GLY A 100 5.41 -1.60 32.69
C GLY A 100 4.03 -2.21 32.97
N LEU A 101 3.52 -3.06 32.08
CA LEU A 101 2.31 -3.84 32.30
C LEU A 101 2.62 -5.09 33.12
N SER A 102 1.64 -5.59 33.87
CA SER A 102 1.82 -6.85 34.59
C SER A 102 1.91 -8.02 33.60
N PRO A 103 2.68 -9.08 33.90
CA PRO A 103 2.74 -10.28 33.05
C PRO A 103 1.36 -10.87 32.77
N GLU A 104 0.47 -10.86 33.76
CA GLU A 104 -0.91 -11.37 33.63
C GLU A 104 -1.75 -10.53 32.66
N ALA A 105 -1.57 -9.20 32.67
CA ALA A 105 -2.22 -8.32 31.72
C ALA A 105 -1.70 -8.55 30.29
N ALA A 106 -0.37 -8.68 30.13
CA ALA A 106 0.25 -8.98 28.84
C ALA A 106 -0.21 -10.33 28.29
N ASP A 107 -0.25 -11.39 29.11
CA ASP A 107 -0.71 -12.72 28.70
C ASP A 107 -2.19 -12.72 28.27
N LYS A 108 -3.04 -11.96 28.98
CA LYS A 108 -4.43 -11.76 28.57
C LYS A 108 -4.55 -11.02 27.25
N ILE A 109 -3.79 -9.94 27.05
CA ILE A 109 -3.75 -9.23 25.76
C ILE A 109 -3.39 -10.21 24.65
N GLY A 110 -2.34 -11.03 24.85
CA GLY A 110 -1.89 -12.06 23.91
C GLY A 110 -2.99 -13.00 23.45
N SER A 111 -3.79 -13.48 24.41
CA SER A 111 -4.91 -14.38 24.11
C SER A 111 -5.96 -13.81 23.15
N TYR A 112 -6.06 -12.48 23.05
CA TYR A 112 -6.96 -11.79 22.13
C TYR A 112 -6.25 -11.33 20.85
N VAL A 113 -5.12 -10.62 20.95
CA VAL A 113 -4.49 -9.96 19.79
C VAL A 113 -3.91 -10.92 18.76
N GLN A 114 -3.78 -12.20 19.11
CA GLN A 114 -3.39 -13.27 18.18
C GLN A 114 -4.58 -13.87 17.41
N LEU A 115 -5.82 -13.44 17.70
CA LEU A 115 -7.01 -13.93 17.03
C LEU A 115 -7.29 -13.16 15.75
N THR A 116 -7.55 -13.91 14.69
CA THR A 116 -8.01 -13.42 13.39
C THR A 116 -9.16 -14.30 12.91
N GLY A 117 -10.12 -13.74 12.17
CA GLY A 117 -11.29 -14.48 11.69
C GLY A 117 -12.32 -13.62 10.99
N GLY A 118 -13.58 -14.07 10.95
CA GLY A 118 -14.71 -13.34 10.39
C GLY A 118 -15.85 -13.22 11.41
N LEU A 119 -17.08 -13.52 10.97
CA LEU A 119 -18.26 -13.51 11.84
C LEU A 119 -18.17 -14.49 13.00
N ASP A 120 -17.49 -15.62 12.81
CA ASP A 120 -17.21 -16.63 13.84
C ASP A 120 -16.39 -16.06 15.00
N LEU A 121 -15.41 -15.20 14.70
CA LEU A 121 -14.63 -14.51 15.73
C LEU A 121 -15.49 -13.50 16.48
N VAL A 122 -16.38 -12.78 15.81
CA VAL A 122 -17.32 -11.87 16.49
C VAL A 122 -18.21 -12.64 17.46
N GLU A 123 -18.80 -13.76 17.05
CA GLU A 123 -19.61 -14.64 17.91
C GLU A 123 -18.84 -15.14 19.12
N ARG A 124 -17.58 -15.52 18.93
CA ARG A 124 -16.70 -15.95 20.02
C ARG A 124 -16.45 -14.83 21.02
N LEU A 125 -16.16 -13.62 20.56
CA LEU A 125 -15.86 -12.47 21.43
C LEU A 125 -17.12 -11.94 22.13
N GLU A 126 -18.28 -12.01 21.50
CA GLU A 126 -19.58 -11.67 22.13
C GLU A 126 -19.93 -12.65 23.26
N SER A 127 -19.48 -13.90 23.15
CA SER A 127 -19.66 -14.94 24.18
C SER A 127 -18.67 -14.83 25.34
N ASP A 128 -17.63 -13.99 25.21
CA ASP A 128 -16.64 -13.75 26.26
C ASP A 128 -17.20 -12.80 27.33
N GLU A 129 -17.41 -13.29 28.55
CA GLU A 129 -17.95 -12.49 29.64
C GLU A 129 -17.06 -11.28 30.00
N HIS A 130 -15.73 -11.38 29.86
CA HIS A 130 -14.83 -10.28 30.18
C HIS A 130 -15.00 -9.11 29.22
N LEU A 131 -15.16 -9.39 27.91
CA LEU A 131 -15.41 -8.38 26.90
C LEU A 131 -16.86 -7.88 26.91
N ASN A 132 -17.84 -8.76 27.09
CA ASN A 132 -19.25 -8.40 27.07
C ASN A 132 -19.65 -7.50 28.27
N ASN A 133 -18.89 -7.59 29.37
CA ASN A 133 -19.01 -6.67 30.52
C ASN A 133 -18.45 -5.27 30.23
N GLN A 134 -17.70 -5.06 29.14
CA GLN A 134 -17.19 -3.74 28.74
C GLN A 134 -18.14 -3.09 27.74
N PRO A 135 -18.81 -1.96 28.10
CA PRO A 135 -19.79 -1.32 27.20
C PRO A 135 -19.21 -0.90 25.85
N SER A 136 -17.95 -0.42 25.83
CA SER A 136 -17.26 -0.01 24.61
C SER A 136 -16.98 -1.18 23.68
N ALA A 137 -16.51 -2.32 24.21
CA ALA A 137 -16.28 -3.54 23.43
C ALA A 137 -17.59 -4.11 22.88
N LYS A 138 -18.64 -4.17 23.72
CA LYS A 138 -19.95 -4.68 23.30
C LYS A 138 -20.55 -3.89 22.13
N ALA A 139 -20.55 -2.56 22.22
CA ALA A 139 -21.03 -1.71 21.14
C ALA A 139 -20.17 -1.89 19.87
N ALA A 140 -18.85 -1.96 20.02
CA ALA A 140 -17.95 -2.18 18.90
C ALA A 140 -18.15 -3.55 18.23
N LEU A 141 -18.40 -4.62 18.98
CA LEU A 141 -18.68 -5.95 18.41
C LEU A 141 -19.98 -5.97 17.61
N GLN A 142 -21.03 -5.29 18.09
CA GLN A 142 -22.28 -5.14 17.34
C GLN A 142 -22.07 -4.40 16.02
N GLU A 143 -21.26 -3.34 16.04
CA GLU A 143 -20.88 -2.59 14.84
C GLU A 143 -20.03 -3.43 13.88
N MET A 144 -19.07 -4.21 14.39
CA MET A 144 -18.25 -5.12 13.58
C MET A 144 -19.08 -6.24 12.95
N ARG A 145 -20.06 -6.80 13.67
CA ARG A 145 -21.03 -7.76 13.11
C ARG A 145 -21.77 -7.15 11.93
N LEU A 146 -22.34 -5.95 12.12
CA LEU A 146 -23.07 -5.24 11.08
C LEU A 146 -22.19 -4.95 9.85
N LEU A 147 -20.96 -4.50 10.08
CA LEU A 147 -19.99 -4.25 9.02
C LEU A 147 -19.67 -5.53 8.22
N LEU A 148 -19.43 -6.66 8.91
CA LEU A 148 -19.18 -7.94 8.26
C LEU A 148 -20.41 -8.44 7.46
N ASP A 149 -21.63 -8.25 7.97
CA ASP A 149 -22.86 -8.55 7.25
C ASP A 149 -22.99 -7.69 5.96
N TYR A 150 -22.60 -6.41 6.03
CA TYR A 150 -22.54 -5.55 4.84
C TYR A 150 -21.46 -5.99 3.86
N CYS A 151 -20.26 -6.34 4.32
CA CYS A 151 -19.19 -6.88 3.48
C CYS A 151 -19.63 -8.16 2.77
N LYS A 152 -20.40 -9.02 3.45
CA LYS A 152 -21.02 -10.20 2.86
C LYS A 152 -22.05 -9.87 1.80
N ALA A 153 -22.95 -8.92 2.07
CA ALA A 153 -23.94 -8.46 1.10
C ALA A 153 -23.29 -7.81 -0.14
N LEU A 154 -22.16 -7.12 0.04
CA LEU A 154 -21.35 -6.52 -1.03
C LEU A 154 -20.44 -7.53 -1.76
N GLY A 155 -20.44 -8.80 -1.34
CA GLY A 155 -19.67 -9.87 -1.98
C GLY A 155 -18.16 -9.76 -1.79
N ILE A 156 -17.69 -9.15 -0.69
CA ILE A 156 -16.26 -8.95 -0.40
C ILE A 156 -15.78 -9.73 0.83
N GLU A 157 -16.64 -10.54 1.47
CA GLU A 157 -16.35 -11.29 2.72
C GLU A 157 -15.03 -12.08 2.67
N GLU A 158 -14.72 -12.74 1.54
CA GLU A 158 -13.51 -13.57 1.39
C GLU A 158 -12.19 -12.78 1.44
N ARG A 159 -12.25 -11.46 1.25
CA ARG A 159 -11.08 -10.56 1.34
C ARG A 159 -10.98 -9.84 2.67
N ILE A 160 -11.98 -9.96 3.55
CA ILE A 160 -12.03 -9.27 4.83
C ILE A 160 -11.50 -10.20 5.91
N SER A 161 -10.59 -9.69 6.74
CA SER A 161 -10.08 -10.39 7.92
C SER A 161 -10.28 -9.50 9.14
N PHE A 162 -11.14 -9.91 10.06
CA PHE A 162 -11.22 -9.27 11.37
C PHE A 162 -9.99 -9.67 12.19
N ASP A 163 -9.10 -8.71 12.45
CA ASP A 163 -7.78 -8.94 13.02
C ASP A 163 -7.57 -8.06 14.25
N LEU A 164 -7.51 -8.69 15.43
CA LEU A 164 -7.38 -7.97 16.71
C LEU A 164 -5.98 -7.38 16.93
N SER A 165 -4.98 -7.77 16.14
CA SER A 165 -3.63 -7.20 16.19
C SER A 165 -3.55 -5.83 15.52
N LEU A 166 -4.53 -5.47 14.67
CA LEU A 166 -4.52 -4.21 13.93
C LEU A 166 -4.81 -3.02 14.86
N ALA A 167 -3.78 -2.24 15.20
CA ALA A 167 -3.87 -1.13 16.14
C ALA A 167 -3.21 0.17 15.61
N ARG A 168 -3.59 0.58 14.39
CA ARG A 168 -3.06 1.77 13.70
C ARG A 168 -3.86 3.04 13.99
N GLY A 169 -3.22 4.21 13.86
CA GLY A 169 -3.88 5.52 13.75
C GLY A 169 -4.70 5.94 14.98
N LEU A 170 -4.26 5.56 16.18
CA LEU A 170 -5.01 5.71 17.44
C LEU A 170 -5.23 7.16 17.88
N ASP A 171 -4.49 8.10 17.29
CA ASP A 171 -4.53 9.52 17.62
C ASP A 171 -5.80 10.20 17.07
N TYR A 172 -6.40 9.66 16.01
CA TYR A 172 -7.54 10.31 15.33
C TYR A 172 -8.68 9.36 14.94
N TYR A 173 -8.44 8.05 14.80
CA TYR A 173 -9.55 7.12 14.56
C TYR A 173 -10.45 6.98 15.78
N THR A 174 -11.77 7.00 15.56
CA THR A 174 -12.83 6.89 16.57
C THR A 174 -13.66 5.63 16.42
N GLY A 175 -13.57 4.94 15.28
CA GLY A 175 -14.38 3.78 14.91
C GLY A 175 -13.58 2.65 14.30
N VAL A 176 -14.07 2.12 13.17
CA VAL A 176 -13.36 1.09 12.39
C VAL A 176 -11.98 1.58 11.96
N ILE A 177 -11.03 0.65 11.90
CA ILE A 177 -9.68 0.83 11.37
C ILE A 177 -9.48 -0.31 10.38
N TYR A 178 -8.87 -0.03 9.23
CA TYR A 178 -8.59 -1.07 8.25
C TYR A 178 -7.28 -0.84 7.51
N GLU A 179 -6.67 -1.94 7.10
CA GLU A 179 -5.36 -2.00 6.45
C GLU A 179 -5.38 -3.09 5.36
N ALA A 180 -5.13 -2.71 4.11
CA ALA A 180 -5.04 -3.65 3.01
C ALA A 180 -3.58 -4.08 2.80
N VAL A 181 -3.38 -5.37 2.68
CA VAL A 181 -2.06 -5.99 2.60
C VAL A 181 -2.04 -7.00 1.44
N LEU A 182 -1.03 -6.90 0.58
CA LEU A 182 -0.77 -7.90 -0.44
C LEU A 182 -0.13 -9.14 0.19
N LYS A 183 -0.39 -10.32 -0.36
CA LYS A 183 0.25 -11.58 0.04
C LYS A 183 1.32 -11.97 -0.97
N GLY A 184 2.43 -12.53 -0.50
CA GLY A 184 3.45 -13.15 -1.36
C GLY A 184 4.53 -12.22 -1.95
N PHE A 185 4.51 -10.93 -1.65
CA PHE A 185 5.60 -10.00 -2.01
C PHE A 185 6.46 -9.64 -0.80
N THR A 186 7.66 -9.15 -1.04
CA THR A 186 8.45 -8.42 -0.04
C THR A 186 8.86 -7.09 -0.64
N TYR A 187 8.48 -5.98 0.01
CA TYR A 187 8.87 -4.64 -0.41
C TYR A 187 9.81 -4.02 0.63
N ASN A 188 11.07 -3.81 0.24
CA ASN A 188 12.05 -3.14 1.09
C ASN A 188 12.22 -1.67 0.64
N PRO A 189 11.82 -0.65 1.41
CA PRO A 189 11.90 0.74 0.98
C PRO A 189 13.33 1.27 0.74
N SER A 190 14.38 0.56 1.16
CA SER A 190 15.78 0.93 0.88
C SER A 190 16.33 0.38 -0.45
N ASN A 191 15.66 -0.61 -1.05
CA ASN A 191 15.90 -1.10 -2.41
C ASN A 191 14.60 -0.94 -3.17
N SER A 192 14.51 0.00 -4.10
CA SER A 192 13.30 0.36 -4.86
C SER A 192 12.72 -0.75 -5.79
N GLY A 193 12.87 -2.03 -5.45
CA GLY A 193 12.30 -3.19 -6.13
C GLY A 193 11.47 -4.04 -5.18
N ALA A 194 10.30 -4.47 -5.64
CA ALA A 194 9.53 -5.53 -4.98
C ALA A 194 10.06 -6.89 -5.45
N GLU A 195 10.29 -7.81 -4.52
CA GLU A 195 10.73 -9.18 -4.82
C GLU A 195 9.56 -10.16 -4.58
N LEU A 196 9.37 -11.11 -5.50
CA LEU A 196 8.41 -12.20 -5.38
C LEU A 196 9.00 -13.31 -4.50
N THR A 197 8.26 -13.73 -3.47
CA THR A 197 8.68 -14.89 -2.66
C THR A 197 8.33 -16.19 -3.39
N GLY A 198 9.33 -16.99 -3.73
CA GLY A 198 9.16 -18.21 -4.54
C GLY A 198 8.50 -19.35 -3.75
N SER A 199 7.39 -19.89 -4.26
CA SER A 199 6.78 -21.13 -3.79
C SER A 199 7.48 -22.33 -4.42
N ASN A 200 8.18 -23.13 -3.60
CA ASN A 200 8.60 -24.48 -3.98
C ASN A 200 8.07 -25.48 -2.95
N GLU A 201 6.87 -26.00 -3.23
CA GLU A 201 6.44 -27.30 -2.69
C GLU A 201 7.23 -28.40 -3.40
N THR A 202 8.12 -29.10 -2.69
CA THR A 202 8.41 -30.51 -3.02
C THR A 202 8.86 -31.28 -1.77
N ASN A 203 8.21 -32.44 -1.61
CA ASN A 203 8.52 -33.56 -0.72
C ASN A 203 10.00 -33.74 -0.34
N LEU A 204 10.28 -34.02 0.93
CA LEU A 204 11.23 -35.08 1.31
C LEU A 204 11.05 -35.55 2.76
N ASN A 205 10.57 -36.78 2.88
CA ASN A 205 10.70 -37.63 4.06
C ASN A 205 12.17 -38.02 4.31
N SER A 206 12.46 -38.28 5.59
CA SER A 206 13.61 -39.01 6.17
C SER A 206 14.91 -38.23 6.40
N VAL A 207 15.32 -38.13 7.69
CA VAL A 207 16.47 -38.84 8.29
C VAL A 207 16.52 -38.54 9.80
N LYS A 208 17.02 -39.53 10.53
CA LYS A 208 16.97 -39.77 11.98
C LYS A 208 17.94 -38.92 12.83
N ASN A 209 17.55 -38.75 14.11
CA ASN A 209 18.35 -38.79 15.35
C ASN A 209 19.79 -38.22 15.38
N LYS A 210 20.04 -37.28 16.32
CA LYS A 210 20.94 -37.49 17.48
C LYS A 210 20.86 -36.37 18.55
N LYS A 211 20.90 -36.79 19.81
CA LYS A 211 20.98 -36.00 21.07
C LYS A 211 22.42 -35.59 21.42
N SER A 212 22.61 -34.45 22.09
CA SER A 212 23.49 -34.18 23.28
C SER A 212 23.66 -32.67 23.50
N SER A 213 23.07 -32.00 24.50
CA SER A 213 23.46 -31.82 25.94
C SER A 213 24.60 -30.82 26.27
N LYS A 214 24.22 -29.68 26.89
CA LYS A 214 24.81 -28.88 28.01
C LYS A 214 26.31 -28.41 27.96
N LYS A 215 26.57 -27.09 28.02
CA LYS A 215 26.75 -26.21 29.22
C LYS A 215 27.80 -25.06 29.03
N ASP A 216 27.49 -23.93 29.67
CA ASP A 216 28.33 -22.84 30.22
C ASP A 216 28.67 -21.54 29.44
N LYS A 217 28.55 -20.46 30.23
CA LYS A 217 28.46 -19.00 29.95
C LYS A 217 29.82 -18.35 29.65
N LYS A 218 29.85 -17.27 28.84
CA LYS A 218 29.96 -15.83 29.21
C LYS A 218 30.58 -14.96 28.09
N ALA A 219 29.90 -13.86 27.77
CA ALA A 219 30.36 -12.57 27.25
C ALA A 219 31.13 -12.49 25.91
N LYS A 220 30.45 -11.95 24.88
CA LYS A 220 30.99 -10.87 24.04
C LYS A 220 29.87 -10.19 23.24
N GLU A 221 29.71 -8.89 23.45
CA GLU A 221 29.09 -7.97 22.50
C GLU A 221 29.87 -8.03 21.18
N GLN A 222 29.18 -8.27 20.07
CA GLN A 222 29.50 -7.77 18.72
C GLN A 222 28.47 -8.31 17.71
N LEU A 223 27.72 -7.37 17.10
CA LEU A 223 27.17 -7.40 15.74
C LEU A 223 26.84 -8.80 15.18
N GLU A 224 25.60 -9.25 15.36
CA GLU A 224 25.08 -10.41 14.63
C GLU A 224 24.18 -9.94 13.49
N GLU A 225 24.66 -10.21 12.27
CA GLU A 225 23.90 -10.20 11.04
C GLU A 225 22.72 -11.18 11.18
N ASP A 226 21.50 -10.69 10.89
CA ASP A 226 20.28 -11.48 10.93
C ASP A 226 20.38 -12.69 10.01
N SER A 227 20.66 -13.86 10.60
CA SER A 227 20.54 -15.15 9.91
C SER A 227 19.06 -15.50 9.77
N VAL A 228 18.46 -15.09 8.66
CA VAL A 228 17.08 -15.43 8.28
C VAL A 228 16.95 -16.94 8.10
N THR A 229 16.03 -17.56 8.85
CA THR A 229 15.64 -18.95 8.65
C THR A 229 14.70 -19.04 7.42
N PRO A 230 14.91 -19.98 6.49
CA PRO A 230 14.05 -20.10 5.31
C PRO A 230 12.74 -20.79 5.69
N GLY A 231 11.63 -20.05 5.73
CA GLY A 231 10.31 -20.67 5.92
C GLY A 231 9.15 -19.75 6.32
N GLU A 232 9.40 -18.52 6.78
CA GLU A 232 8.31 -17.58 7.10
C GLU A 232 8.02 -16.65 5.93
N SER A 233 6.80 -16.70 5.40
CA SER A 233 6.29 -15.74 4.43
C SER A 233 6.21 -14.36 5.10
N MET A 234 7.21 -13.51 4.90
CA MET A 234 7.14 -12.12 5.34
C MET A 234 5.98 -11.43 4.64
N THR A 235 5.05 -10.90 5.43
CA THR A 235 3.89 -10.17 4.93
C THR A 235 4.36 -8.85 4.28
N VAL A 236 3.82 -8.53 3.10
CA VAL A 236 4.08 -7.28 2.39
C VAL A 236 3.65 -6.10 3.27
N GLY A 237 4.37 -4.98 3.22
CA GLY A 237 3.89 -3.74 3.83
C GLY A 237 2.53 -3.29 3.24
N SER A 238 1.69 -2.71 4.09
CA SER A 238 0.35 -2.20 3.74
C SER A 238 0.29 -1.36 2.44
N VAL A 239 -0.66 -1.65 1.56
CA VAL A 239 -0.87 -0.90 0.31
C VAL A 239 -2.00 0.13 0.41
N ALA A 240 -2.91 -0.04 1.36
CA ALA A 240 -3.95 0.93 1.68
C ALA A 240 -4.23 0.92 3.18
N GLY A 241 -4.62 2.05 3.73
CA GLY A 241 -5.02 2.18 5.13
C GLY A 241 -6.10 3.22 5.30
N GLY A 242 -6.98 3.02 6.27
CA GLY A 242 -8.09 3.93 6.52
C GLY A 242 -8.86 3.60 7.78
N GLY A 243 -9.95 4.34 7.98
CA GLY A 243 -10.80 4.17 9.14
C GLY A 243 -11.73 5.36 9.35
N ARG A 244 -12.52 5.27 10.43
CA ARG A 244 -13.50 6.29 10.84
C ARG A 244 -12.90 7.26 11.86
N TYR A 245 -13.09 8.57 11.66
CA TYR A 245 -12.48 9.65 12.44
C TYR A 245 -13.43 10.83 12.70
N ASP A 246 -14.53 10.58 13.41
CA ASP A 246 -15.64 11.54 13.59
C ASP A 246 -15.28 12.82 14.38
N GLY A 247 -14.11 12.85 15.03
CA GLY A 247 -13.66 13.98 15.85
C GLY A 247 -12.86 15.04 15.10
N LEU A 248 -12.33 14.72 13.92
CA LEU A 248 -11.29 15.54 13.29
C LEU A 248 -11.83 16.88 12.77
N VAL A 249 -12.98 16.86 12.09
CA VAL A 249 -13.59 18.09 11.55
C VAL A 249 -14.00 19.05 12.66
N GLY A 250 -14.50 18.52 13.77
CA GLY A 250 -14.92 19.32 14.93
C GLY A 250 -13.77 20.08 15.61
N MET A 251 -12.51 19.71 15.38
CA MET A 251 -11.35 20.46 15.88
C MET A 251 -11.13 21.79 15.15
N PHE A 252 -11.64 21.93 13.92
CA PHE A 252 -11.49 23.12 13.08
C PHE A 252 -12.76 23.97 13.03
N ASP A 253 -13.90 23.42 13.42
CA ASP A 253 -15.15 24.16 13.49
C ASP A 253 -15.26 24.94 14.81
N SER A 254 -15.46 26.25 14.69
CA SER A 254 -15.68 27.16 15.82
C SER A 254 -16.90 26.81 16.69
N SER A 255 -17.89 26.10 16.13
CA SER A 255 -19.06 25.65 16.87
C SER A 255 -18.89 24.27 17.52
N GLY A 256 -17.79 23.57 17.22
CA GLY A 256 -17.51 22.22 17.72
C GLY A 256 -18.46 21.16 17.15
N THR A 257 -19.11 21.43 16.01
CA THR A 257 -20.04 20.49 15.40
C THR A 257 -19.28 19.23 14.96
N ARG A 258 -19.71 18.08 15.48
CA ARG A 258 -19.19 16.79 15.02
C ARG A 258 -19.72 16.46 13.64
N VAL A 259 -18.80 16.24 12.70
CA VAL A 259 -19.11 15.70 11.38
C VAL A 259 -18.49 14.31 11.29
N PRO A 260 -19.30 13.23 11.26
CA PRO A 260 -18.79 11.89 11.08
C PRO A 260 -18.04 11.78 9.75
N CYS A 261 -16.88 11.14 9.77
CA CYS A 261 -16.04 10.96 8.59
C CYS A 261 -15.44 9.56 8.58
N VAL A 262 -15.38 8.94 7.41
CA VAL A 262 -14.66 7.69 7.17
C VAL A 262 -13.98 7.78 5.82
N GLY A 263 -12.79 7.21 5.71
CA GLY A 263 -12.03 7.27 4.48
C GLY A 263 -10.75 6.47 4.53
N PHE A 264 -10.08 6.45 3.39
CA PHE A 264 -8.90 5.63 3.18
C PHE A 264 -7.90 6.30 2.24
N SER A 265 -6.67 5.79 2.27
CA SER A 265 -5.57 6.27 1.45
C SER A 265 -4.83 5.09 0.82
N PHE A 266 -4.49 5.21 -0.46
CA PHE A 266 -3.58 4.29 -1.15
C PHE A 266 -2.14 4.78 -1.10
N GLY A 267 -1.23 3.85 -0.78
CA GLY A 267 0.21 4.03 -0.99
C GLY A 267 0.57 3.77 -2.44
N VAL A 268 0.31 4.74 -3.32
CA VAL A 268 0.44 4.58 -4.78
C VAL A 268 1.85 4.20 -5.22
N GLU A 269 2.88 4.73 -4.58
CA GLU A 269 4.27 4.36 -4.89
C GLU A 269 4.51 2.85 -4.76
N ARG A 270 3.97 2.24 -3.70
CA ARG A 270 4.09 0.80 -3.45
C ARG A 270 3.31 0.00 -4.48
N LEU A 271 2.09 0.43 -4.82
CA LEU A 271 1.29 -0.20 -5.87
C LEU A 271 1.99 -0.18 -7.23
N LEU A 272 2.57 0.97 -7.60
CA LEU A 272 3.32 1.13 -8.85
C LEU A 272 4.58 0.26 -8.89
N ALA A 273 5.38 0.28 -7.82
CA ALA A 273 6.60 -0.52 -7.72
C ALA A 273 6.31 -2.03 -7.85
N ILE A 274 5.23 -2.50 -7.24
CA ILE A 274 4.81 -3.91 -7.32
C ILE A 274 4.33 -4.24 -8.74
N LYS A 275 3.53 -3.37 -9.36
CA LYS A 275 3.07 -3.55 -10.74
C LYS A 275 4.22 -3.61 -11.74
N GLU A 276 5.23 -2.75 -11.55
CA GLU A 276 6.45 -2.75 -12.36
C GLU A 276 7.25 -4.05 -12.18
N ALA A 277 7.44 -4.51 -10.93
CA ALA A 277 8.11 -5.78 -10.65
C ALA A 277 7.39 -7.00 -11.25
N LEU A 278 6.05 -7.01 -11.21
CA LEU A 278 5.22 -8.05 -11.83
C LEU A 278 5.34 -8.05 -13.36
N SER A 279 5.35 -6.88 -13.97
CA SER A 279 5.51 -6.72 -15.42
C SER A 279 6.90 -7.16 -15.88
N ASN A 280 7.94 -6.91 -15.08
CA ASN A 280 9.30 -7.35 -15.37
C ASN A 280 9.51 -8.87 -15.22
N SER A 281 8.67 -9.53 -14.42
CA SER A 281 8.72 -10.98 -14.17
C SER A 281 7.88 -11.79 -15.17
N SER A 282 6.83 -11.18 -15.72
CA SER A 282 5.86 -11.81 -16.62
C SER A 282 6.12 -11.34 -18.06
N ASP A 283 6.89 -12.11 -18.82
CA ASP A 283 7.23 -11.86 -20.23
C ASP A 283 8.05 -10.60 -20.54
N LYS A 284 9.26 -10.78 -21.09
CA LYS A 284 10.06 -9.76 -21.78
C LYS A 284 9.36 -9.07 -22.98
N ASN A 285 8.09 -9.37 -23.24
CA ASN A 285 7.36 -8.97 -24.45
C ASN A 285 5.94 -8.42 -24.18
N LYS A 286 5.56 -8.07 -22.94
CA LYS A 286 4.22 -7.52 -22.66
C LYS A 286 4.29 -6.11 -22.07
N CYS A 287 3.90 -5.15 -22.91
CA CYS A 287 3.56 -3.76 -22.62
C CYS A 287 4.23 -3.13 -21.39
N ASN A 288 5.29 -2.34 -21.61
CA ASN A 288 5.81 -1.41 -20.61
C ASN A 288 4.67 -0.54 -20.08
N VAL A 289 4.20 -0.85 -18.87
CA VAL A 289 3.29 0.03 -18.11
C VAL A 289 4.13 1.24 -17.71
N ARG A 290 3.86 2.38 -18.34
CA ARG A 290 4.67 3.59 -18.13
C ARG A 290 4.06 4.45 -17.03
N PRO A 291 4.88 4.94 -16.07
CA PRO A 291 4.43 5.85 -15.02
C PRO A 291 4.12 7.27 -15.56
N THR A 292 4.51 7.57 -16.81
CA THR A 292 4.29 8.86 -17.44
C THR A 292 3.37 8.74 -18.65
N GLU A 293 2.36 9.62 -18.72
CA GLU A 293 1.40 9.71 -19.84
C GLU A 293 2.02 10.28 -21.13
N THR A 294 3.35 10.41 -21.21
CA THR A 294 4.01 11.07 -22.34
C THR A 294 4.10 10.13 -23.53
N GLU A 295 3.65 10.58 -24.71
CA GLU A 295 3.51 9.75 -25.89
C GLU A 295 4.60 10.03 -26.94
N VAL A 296 5.12 11.26 -27.00
CA VAL A 296 6.03 11.71 -28.07
C VAL A 296 7.18 12.60 -27.54
N MET A 297 8.39 12.38 -28.04
CA MET A 297 9.56 13.20 -27.75
C MET A 297 9.86 14.11 -28.94
N VAL A 298 10.16 15.39 -28.71
CA VAL A 298 10.58 16.31 -29.79
C VAL A 298 12.08 16.60 -29.64
N ALA A 299 12.89 16.06 -30.55
CA ALA A 299 14.34 16.20 -30.56
C ALA A 299 14.82 17.03 -31.76
N GLY A 300 15.84 17.88 -31.54
CA GLY A 300 16.57 18.51 -32.64
C GLY A 300 17.84 17.71 -32.96
N ALA A 301 18.15 17.51 -34.24
CA ALA A 301 19.36 16.81 -34.67
C ALA A 301 20.65 17.58 -34.32
N HIS A 302 20.56 18.91 -34.18
CA HIS A 302 21.69 19.80 -33.85
C HIS A 302 21.29 20.86 -32.81
N LYS A 303 22.30 21.44 -32.13
CA LYS A 303 22.11 22.60 -31.25
C LYS A 303 21.70 23.81 -32.09
N GLY A 304 20.48 24.30 -31.93
CA GLY A 304 20.00 25.52 -32.60
C GLY A 304 18.52 25.54 -33.01
N LEU A 305 17.84 24.39 -33.06
CA LEU A 305 16.46 24.27 -33.57
C LEU A 305 15.37 24.56 -32.53
N ILE A 306 15.63 25.45 -31.56
CA ILE A 306 14.73 25.67 -30.41
C ILE A 306 13.35 26.18 -30.87
N MET A 307 13.32 27.12 -31.82
CA MET A 307 12.05 27.68 -32.32
C MET A 307 11.19 26.64 -33.02
N GLN A 308 11.80 25.78 -33.84
CA GLN A 308 11.11 24.73 -34.58
C GLN A 308 10.62 23.62 -33.63
N ARG A 309 11.40 23.32 -32.58
CA ARG A 309 10.96 22.42 -31.50
C ARG A 309 9.73 22.97 -30.78
N LEU A 310 9.74 24.25 -30.40
CA LEU A 310 8.60 24.89 -29.76
C LEU A 310 7.34 24.90 -30.65
N GLN A 311 7.50 25.16 -31.95
CA GLN A 311 6.39 25.08 -32.91
C GLN A 311 5.80 23.66 -33.01
N CYS A 312 6.67 22.64 -33.06
CA CYS A 312 6.24 21.24 -33.07
C CYS A 312 5.53 20.86 -31.76
N CYS A 313 6.07 21.29 -30.62
CA CYS A 313 5.45 21.12 -29.31
C CYS A 313 4.05 21.77 -29.24
N GLN A 314 3.90 22.98 -29.78
CA GLN A 314 2.60 23.66 -29.85
C GLN A 314 1.59 22.90 -30.74
N LEU A 315 2.04 22.35 -31.87
CA LEU A 315 1.21 21.53 -32.76
C LEU A 315 0.69 20.28 -32.03
N LEU A 316 1.58 19.55 -31.33
CA LEU A 316 1.22 18.37 -30.56
C LEU A 316 0.30 18.70 -29.38
N TRP A 317 0.54 19.82 -28.70
CA TRP A 317 -0.30 20.32 -27.61
C TRP A 317 -1.74 20.57 -28.08
N ASN A 318 -1.90 21.28 -29.20
CA ASN A 318 -3.21 21.56 -29.80
C ASN A 318 -3.94 20.28 -30.23
N ALA A 319 -3.19 19.22 -30.59
CA ALA A 319 -3.71 17.91 -30.92
C ALA A 319 -4.01 17.02 -29.70
N LYS A 320 -3.80 17.52 -28.48
CA LYS A 320 -3.90 16.80 -27.19
C LYS A 320 -2.95 15.61 -27.06
N ILE A 321 -1.81 15.65 -27.74
CA ILE A 321 -0.76 14.62 -27.64
C ILE A 321 0.25 15.07 -26.59
N LYS A 322 0.49 14.27 -25.56
CA LYS A 322 1.39 14.61 -24.45
C LYS A 322 2.85 14.42 -24.88
N TYR A 323 3.69 15.45 -24.71
CA TYR A 323 5.11 15.42 -25.10
C TYR A 323 6.06 15.77 -23.94
N CYS A 324 7.28 15.23 -23.96
CA CYS A 324 8.36 15.54 -23.01
C CYS A 324 9.74 15.38 -23.66
N GLU A 325 10.79 15.91 -23.02
CA GLU A 325 12.20 15.75 -23.42
C GLU A 325 12.90 14.58 -22.69
N SER A 326 12.19 13.78 -21.88
CA SER A 326 12.76 12.71 -21.06
C SER A 326 12.80 11.33 -21.73
N THR A 327 13.56 10.40 -21.16
CA THR A 327 13.73 9.02 -21.65
C THR A 327 12.54 8.12 -21.31
N GLY A 328 12.23 7.13 -22.17
CA GLY A 328 11.13 6.16 -21.96
C GLY A 328 9.88 6.36 -22.85
N ILE A 329 10.04 7.10 -23.95
CA ILE A 329 8.96 7.50 -24.86
C ILE A 329 8.96 6.55 -26.09
N PRO A 330 7.80 6.17 -26.67
CA PRO A 330 7.75 5.22 -27.78
C PRO A 330 8.09 5.84 -29.13
N LEU A 331 7.84 7.14 -29.30
CA LEU A 331 8.03 7.86 -30.56
C LEU A 331 8.88 9.11 -30.34
N ALA A 332 9.79 9.38 -31.27
CA ALA A 332 10.59 10.60 -31.33
C ALA A 332 10.38 11.33 -32.66
N VAL A 333 9.94 12.58 -32.60
CA VAL A 333 9.99 13.51 -33.72
C VAL A 333 11.36 14.17 -33.75
N VAL A 334 12.14 13.87 -34.77
CA VAL A 334 13.48 14.40 -34.99
C VAL A 334 13.42 15.49 -36.05
N LEU A 335 13.81 16.70 -35.64
CA LEU A 335 13.91 17.88 -36.51
C LEU A 335 15.34 18.03 -37.01
N GLY A 336 15.54 17.96 -38.32
CA GLY A 336 16.80 18.25 -38.99
C GLY A 336 16.63 19.38 -40.00
N GLU A 337 17.70 20.14 -40.27
CA GLU A 337 17.65 21.30 -41.17
C GLU A 337 17.30 20.90 -42.61
N SER A 338 17.81 19.75 -43.07
CA SER A 338 17.54 19.22 -44.42
C SER A 338 16.09 18.74 -44.61
N GLU A 339 15.49 18.17 -43.57
CA GLU A 339 14.10 17.74 -43.56
C GLU A 339 13.15 18.94 -43.45
N LEU A 340 13.48 19.91 -42.58
CA LEU A 340 12.72 21.15 -42.44
C LEU A 340 12.71 21.97 -43.73
N ALA A 341 13.83 22.02 -44.47
CA ALA A 341 13.88 22.65 -45.79
C ALA A 341 12.93 21.99 -46.82
N ARG A 342 12.59 20.71 -46.61
CA ARG A 342 11.64 19.94 -47.43
C ARG A 342 10.23 19.90 -46.82
N ASN A 343 9.97 20.67 -45.75
CA ASN A 343 8.73 20.68 -44.99
C ASN A 343 8.34 19.29 -44.43
N THR A 344 9.35 18.51 -44.07
CA THR A 344 9.23 17.15 -43.53
C THR A 344 9.93 17.04 -42.19
N VAL A 345 9.59 16.00 -41.43
CA VAL A 345 10.23 15.63 -40.17
C VAL A 345 10.42 14.12 -40.11
N LYS A 346 11.35 13.66 -39.30
CA LYS A 346 11.55 12.23 -39.07
C LYS A 346 10.78 11.80 -37.84
N LEU A 347 9.88 10.84 -38.00
CA LEU A 347 9.24 10.14 -36.89
C LEU A 347 10.00 8.83 -36.68
N ARG A 348 10.70 8.71 -35.55
CA ARG A 348 11.44 7.51 -35.17
C ARG A 348 10.67 6.73 -34.12
N ASP A 349 10.49 5.44 -34.36
CA ASP A 349 10.07 4.49 -33.34
C ASP A 349 11.28 4.14 -32.47
N ILE A 350 11.21 4.43 -31.17
CA ILE A 350 12.35 4.24 -30.26
C ILE A 350 12.62 2.76 -30.01
N GLU A 351 11.60 1.92 -30.08
CA GLU A 351 11.67 0.49 -29.81
C GLU A 351 12.18 -0.29 -31.02
N THR A 352 11.58 -0.07 -32.20
CA THR A 352 11.98 -0.76 -33.43
C THR A 352 13.17 -0.12 -34.14
N ARG A 353 13.50 1.14 -33.77
CA ARG A 353 14.49 2.01 -34.43
C ARG A 353 14.15 2.33 -35.89
N GLU A 354 12.92 2.08 -36.34
CA GLU A 354 12.47 2.47 -37.66
C GLU A 354 12.26 3.99 -37.75
N GLU A 355 12.57 4.55 -38.91
CA GLU A 355 12.40 5.98 -39.19
C GLU A 355 11.48 6.19 -40.38
N TYR A 356 10.51 7.08 -40.21
CA TYR A 356 9.59 7.49 -41.25
C TYR A 356 9.79 8.98 -41.51
N GLU A 357 9.95 9.36 -42.78
CA GLU A 357 9.91 10.77 -43.17
C GLU A 357 8.45 11.16 -43.41
N VAL A 358 7.96 12.14 -42.64
CA VAL A 358 6.55 12.55 -42.63
C VAL A 358 6.46 14.03 -42.95
N LEU A 359 5.48 14.42 -43.77
CA LEU A 359 5.16 15.82 -44.00
C LEU A 359 4.73 16.48 -42.69
N TYR A 360 5.22 17.70 -42.44
CA TYR A 360 4.92 18.41 -41.19
C TYR A 360 3.40 18.60 -40.96
N THR A 361 2.64 18.75 -42.04
CA THR A 361 1.18 18.89 -42.03
C THR A 361 0.44 17.60 -41.65
N ASP A 362 1.05 16.44 -41.87
CA ASP A 362 0.44 15.12 -41.62
C ASP A 362 0.99 14.42 -40.36
N LEU A 363 1.95 15.07 -39.69
CA LEU A 363 2.63 14.56 -38.50
C LEU A 363 1.66 14.07 -37.41
N VAL A 364 0.63 14.87 -37.11
CA VAL A 364 -0.35 14.55 -36.06
C VAL A 364 -1.15 13.30 -36.40
N ASN A 365 -1.57 13.15 -37.66
CA ASN A 365 -2.33 11.98 -38.09
C ASN A 365 -1.47 10.73 -38.03
N LYS A 366 -0.22 10.84 -38.52
CA LYS A 366 0.70 9.70 -38.52
C LYS A 366 1.04 9.23 -37.10
N ILE A 367 1.24 10.15 -36.16
CA ILE A 367 1.45 9.81 -34.75
C ILE A 367 0.24 9.07 -34.19
N LYS A 368 -0.98 9.55 -34.45
CA LYS A 368 -2.20 8.88 -33.98
C LYS A 368 -2.39 7.48 -34.57
N GLU A 369 -2.07 7.30 -35.85
CA GLU A 369 -2.10 5.99 -36.54
C GLU A 369 -1.11 5.00 -35.92
N VAL A 370 0.12 5.45 -35.64
CA VAL A 370 1.17 4.59 -35.07
C VAL A 370 0.86 4.25 -33.61
N LEU A 371 0.37 5.21 -32.83
CA LEU A 371 -0.06 4.97 -31.45
C LEU A 371 -1.28 4.04 -31.39
N SER A 372 -2.29 4.21 -32.25
CA SER A 372 -3.47 3.33 -32.25
C SER A 372 -3.11 1.89 -32.63
N THR A 373 -2.16 1.70 -33.56
CA THR A 373 -1.72 0.37 -33.99
C THR A 373 -0.93 -0.37 -32.90
N LYS A 374 -0.18 0.35 -32.05
CA LYS A 374 0.64 -0.24 -30.98
C LYS A 374 -0.12 -0.52 -29.68
N TYR A 375 -1.10 0.31 -29.31
CA TYR A 375 -1.74 0.26 -27.98
C TYR A 375 -3.20 -0.27 -27.96
N HIS A 376 -3.78 -0.64 -29.11
CA HIS A 376 -5.11 -1.27 -29.20
C HIS A 376 -5.07 -2.74 -29.71
N LYS A 377 -4.13 -3.55 -29.23
CA LYS A 377 -4.19 -5.02 -29.38
C LYS A 377 -4.29 -5.72 -28.04
#